data_AF-C1C1X8-F1
#
_entry.id   AF-C1C1X8-F1
#
_cell.length_a   1.000
_cell.length_b   1.000
_cell.length_c   1.000
_cell.angle_alpha   90.00
_cell.angle_beta   90.00
_cell.angle_gamma   90.00
#
_symmetry.space_group_name_H-M   'P 1'
#
loop_
_entity.id
_entity.type
_entity.pdbx_description
1 polymer ?
#
loop_
_entity_poly.entity_id
_entity_poly.type
_entity_poly.pdbx_seq_one_letter_code
_entity_poly.pdbx_strand_id
1 'polypeptide(L)'
;MSVNTASNAFRRVDVDQFNEDNFIDEEGNVNNNNSSPVKRDSTEQNIEAEVNAFLSSNKILEALKSLLQTSPVSSSDPLMPIVMRALLSVKQAQVEGIVKALDSDQRDILMRYVYKGFEIPSEGSSGHLLVWHEKIYEQSGVGSIVRVLTDRKQAQIRTLST
;
A
#
# COMPACT_ATOMS: atom_id res chain seq x y z
N MET A 1 -29.41 -32.68 36.76
CA MET A 1 -29.92 -31.56 35.94
C MET A 1 -28.76 -30.60 35.74
N SER A 2 -28.40 -30.25 34.51
CA SER A 2 -27.32 -29.29 34.27
C SER A 2 -27.75 -27.91 34.73
N VAL A 3 -26.96 -27.30 35.62
CA VAL A 3 -27.16 -25.92 36.07
C VAL A 3 -27.02 -25.02 34.84
N ASN A 4 -28.09 -24.31 34.49
CA ASN A 4 -28.07 -23.38 33.38
C ASN A 4 -27.20 -22.18 33.79
N THR A 5 -25.92 -22.18 33.41
CA THR A 5 -25.02 -21.05 33.64
C THR A 5 -25.51 -19.88 32.78
N ALA A 6 -26.24 -18.95 33.38
CA ALA A 6 -26.77 -17.74 32.74
C ALA A 6 -25.69 -16.83 32.13
N SER A 7 -24.40 -17.09 32.43
CA SER A 7 -23.25 -16.38 31.87
C SER A 7 -22.64 -17.17 30.72
N ASN A 8 -22.63 -16.58 29.52
CA ASN A 8 -21.91 -17.08 28.34
C ASN A 8 -20.49 -16.47 28.22
N ALA A 9 -20.01 -15.74 29.23
CA ALA A 9 -18.77 -14.98 29.18
C ALA A 9 -17.54 -15.84 28.84
N PHE A 10 -17.49 -17.08 29.34
CA PHE A 10 -16.40 -18.02 29.06
C PHE A 10 -16.33 -18.49 27.60
N ARG A 11 -17.41 -18.36 26.82
CA ARG A 11 -17.46 -18.72 25.38
C ARG A 11 -17.10 -17.56 24.46
N ARG A 12 -16.97 -16.36 25.02
CA ARG A 12 -16.57 -15.14 24.30
C ARG A 12 -15.07 -14.91 24.32
N VAL A 13 -14.35 -15.64 25.17
CA VAL A 13 -12.90 -15.58 25.21
C VAL A 13 -12.38 -16.34 24.00
N ASP A 14 -11.71 -15.62 23.10
CA ASP A 14 -10.91 -16.23 22.06
C ASP A 14 -9.68 -16.87 22.72
N VAL A 15 -9.72 -18.19 22.90
CA VAL A 15 -8.62 -18.96 23.49
C VAL A 15 -7.51 -19.21 22.48
N ASP A 16 -7.82 -19.14 21.17
CA ASP A 16 -6.88 -19.42 20.10
C ASP A 16 -5.81 -18.32 20.07
N GLN A 17 -6.13 -17.07 20.44
CA GLN A 17 -5.15 -15.98 20.51
C GLN A 17 -3.94 -16.27 21.42
N PHE A 18 -4.10 -17.16 22.42
CA PHE A 18 -3.07 -17.51 23.40
C PHE A 18 -2.32 -18.80 23.04
N ASN A 19 -2.61 -19.41 21.90
CA ASN A 19 -1.94 -20.62 21.46
C ASN A 19 -0.48 -20.31 21.06
N GLU A 20 0.48 -21.02 21.67
CA GLU A 20 1.92 -20.88 21.39
C GLU A 20 2.28 -21.31 19.96
N ASP A 21 1.48 -22.18 19.34
CA ASP A 21 1.65 -22.62 17.95
C ASP A 21 1.15 -21.60 16.92
N ASN A 22 0.57 -20.47 17.37
CA ASN A 22 0.14 -19.43 16.46
C ASN A 22 1.33 -18.87 15.68
N PHE A 23 1.09 -18.63 14.39
CA PHE A 23 2.08 -18.01 13.54
C PHE A 23 2.37 -16.57 14.02
N ILE A 24 3.62 -16.29 14.41
CA ILE A 24 4.12 -14.95 14.73
C ILE A 24 4.93 -14.44 13.54
N ASP A 25 4.49 -13.32 12.96
CA ASP A 25 5.24 -12.64 11.91
C ASP A 25 6.53 -12.02 12.49
N GLU A 26 7.69 -12.60 12.16
CA GLU A 26 9.01 -12.09 12.56
C GLU A 26 9.26 -10.65 12.04
N GLU A 27 8.65 -10.28 10.90
CA GLU A 27 8.81 -8.95 10.28
C GLU A 27 7.97 -7.84 10.94
N GLY A 28 6.96 -8.18 11.74
CA GLY A 28 6.14 -7.20 12.47
C GLY A 28 6.91 -6.52 13.63
N ASN A 29 8.00 -7.13 14.08
CA ASN A 29 8.81 -6.60 15.19
C ASN A 29 9.84 -5.54 14.72
N VAL A 30 10.10 -5.42 13.41
CA VAL A 30 11.09 -4.45 12.92
C VAL A 30 10.52 -3.02 12.87
N ASN A 31 9.21 -2.85 12.80
CA ASN A 31 8.56 -1.52 12.70
C ASN A 31 7.64 -1.12 13.87
N ASN A 32 7.37 -2.02 14.83
CA ASN A 32 6.53 -1.69 16.01
C ASN A 32 7.23 -0.84 17.09
N ASN A 33 8.48 -0.41 16.87
CA ASN A 33 9.10 0.62 17.70
C ASN A 33 8.68 2.05 17.32
N ASN A 34 7.85 2.22 16.28
CA ASN A 34 7.37 3.54 15.83
C ASN A 34 5.88 3.79 16.12
N SER A 35 5.35 3.29 17.24
CA SER A 35 4.09 3.78 17.82
C SER A 35 4.26 5.14 18.52
N SER A 36 4.96 6.07 17.87
CA SER A 36 4.89 7.51 18.17
C SER A 36 3.97 8.14 17.12
N PRO A 37 3.28 9.26 17.42
CA PRO A 37 2.54 9.97 16.39
C PRO A 37 3.53 10.24 15.26
N VAL A 38 3.24 9.69 14.07
CA VAL A 38 4.11 9.75 12.89
C VAL A 38 4.34 11.21 12.56
N LYS A 39 5.39 11.79 13.16
CA LYS A 39 5.95 13.05 12.70
C LYS A 39 6.48 12.70 11.32
N ARG A 40 5.85 13.24 10.27
CA ARG A 40 6.35 13.13 8.89
C ARG A 40 7.86 13.27 8.94
N ASP A 41 8.57 12.19 8.62
CA ASP A 41 10.03 12.19 8.72
C ASP A 41 10.53 13.30 7.79
N SER A 42 11.65 13.94 8.14
CA SER A 42 12.18 15.06 7.33
C SER A 42 12.37 14.64 5.86
N THR A 43 12.65 13.36 5.64
CA THR A 43 12.76 12.68 4.35
C THR A 43 11.46 12.71 3.54
N GLU A 44 10.32 12.36 4.14
CA GLU A 44 9.01 12.30 3.45
C GLU A 44 8.53 13.68 3.00
N GLN A 45 8.77 14.70 3.82
CA GLN A 45 8.44 16.09 3.46
C GLN A 45 9.30 16.59 2.29
N ASN A 46 10.57 16.20 2.26
CA ASN A 46 11.47 16.53 1.15
C ASN A 46 11.03 15.84 -0.15
N ILE A 47 10.63 14.57 -0.08
CA ILE A 47 10.09 13.82 -1.22
C ILE A 47 8.80 14.47 -1.72
N GLU A 48 7.89 14.84 -0.82
CA GLU A 48 6.65 15.52 -1.20
C GLU A 48 6.93 16.82 -1.98
N ALA A 49 7.88 17.63 -1.49
CA ALA A 49 8.29 18.86 -2.15
C ALA A 49 8.93 18.61 -3.53
N GLU A 50 9.82 17.62 -3.62
CA GLU A 50 10.49 17.23 -4.87
C GLU A 50 9.50 16.72 -5.91
N VAL A 51 8.58 15.84 -5.52
CA VAL A 51 7.55 15.27 -6.38
C VAL A 51 6.62 16.37 -6.89
N ASN A 52 6.22 17.32 -6.05
CA ASN A 52 5.42 18.48 -6.48
C ASN A 52 6.18 19.36 -7.49
N ALA A 53 7.50 19.53 -7.33
CA ALA A 53 8.35 20.25 -8.29
C ALA A 53 8.44 19.51 -9.64
N PHE A 54 8.53 18.18 -9.63
CA PHE A 54 8.52 17.38 -10.85
C PHE A 54 7.17 17.37 -11.56
N LEU A 55 6.06 17.29 -10.82
CA LEU A 55 4.71 17.34 -11.38
C LEU A 55 4.43 18.70 -12.06
N SER A 56 4.83 19.81 -11.43
CA SER A 56 4.71 21.14 -12.04
C SER A 56 5.61 21.34 -13.26
N SER A 57 6.76 20.65 -13.31
CA SER A 57 7.69 20.67 -14.44
C SER A 57 7.36 19.64 -15.54
N ASN A 58 6.21 18.94 -15.43
CA ASN A 58 5.78 17.88 -16.35
C ASN A 58 6.78 16.69 -16.48
N LYS A 59 7.61 16.46 -15.46
CA LYS A 59 8.58 15.36 -15.36
C LYS A 59 8.01 14.19 -14.55
N ILE A 60 6.91 13.60 -15.05
CA ILE A 60 6.12 12.64 -14.26
C ILE A 60 6.88 11.34 -13.96
N LEU A 61 7.72 10.88 -14.90
CA LEU A 61 8.51 9.66 -14.72
C LEU A 61 9.50 9.78 -13.55
N GLU A 62 10.19 10.91 -13.42
CA GLU A 62 11.12 11.15 -12.31
C GLU A 62 10.37 11.32 -10.98
N ALA A 63 9.20 11.97 -11.01
CA ALA A 63 8.30 12.08 -9.86
C ALA A 63 7.92 10.69 -9.33
N LEU A 64 7.51 9.78 -10.22
CA LEU A 64 7.16 8.41 -9.85
C LEU A 64 8.38 7.63 -9.35
N LYS A 65 9.55 7.77 -9.97
CA LYS A 65 10.76 7.10 -9.47
C LYS A 65 11.14 7.52 -8.05
N SER A 66 11.07 8.83 -7.74
CA SER A 66 11.33 9.34 -6.38
C SER A 66 10.31 8.77 -5.37
N LEU A 67 9.03 8.72 -5.74
CA LEU A 67 7.99 8.08 -4.91
C LEU A 67 8.26 6.58 -4.68
N LEU A 68 8.56 5.84 -5.74
CA LEU A 68 8.75 4.39 -5.68
C LEU A 68 10.03 3.97 -4.96
N GLN A 69 11.01 4.87 -4.81
CA GLN A 69 12.22 4.63 -4.00
C GLN A 69 11.95 4.65 -2.49
N THR A 70 10.83 5.23 -2.08
CA THR A 70 10.43 5.33 -0.68
C THR A 70 9.54 4.13 -0.34
N SER A 71 10.05 3.15 0.42
CA SER A 71 9.31 1.94 0.82
C SER A 71 9.21 1.92 2.36
N PRO A 72 8.07 1.58 3.00
CA PRO A 72 6.99 0.69 2.55
C PRO A 72 5.56 1.29 2.54
N VAL A 73 4.73 0.78 1.62
CA VAL A 73 3.30 1.13 1.48
C VAL A 73 2.50 0.64 2.69
N SER A 74 2.42 1.45 3.74
CA SER A 74 1.61 1.18 4.92
C SER A 74 0.15 1.61 4.71
N SER A 75 -0.76 1.22 5.61
CA SER A 75 -2.18 1.57 5.47
C SER A 75 -2.46 3.06 5.59
N SER A 76 -1.57 3.79 6.29
CA SER A 76 -1.63 5.22 6.55
C SER A 76 -0.40 5.93 5.97
N ASP A 77 0.05 5.50 4.77
CA ASP A 77 1.18 6.14 4.08
C ASP A 77 0.85 7.63 3.79
N PRO A 78 1.58 8.58 4.38
CA PRO A 78 1.35 10.01 4.16
C PRO A 78 1.60 10.45 2.71
N LEU A 79 2.32 9.65 1.92
CA LEU A 79 2.59 9.92 0.51
C LEU A 79 1.44 9.45 -0.42
N MET A 80 0.47 8.69 0.08
CA MET A 80 -0.62 8.17 -0.74
C MET A 80 -1.41 9.25 -1.51
N PRO A 81 -1.75 10.42 -0.92
CA PRO A 81 -2.43 11.49 -1.65
C PRO A 81 -1.60 12.06 -2.81
N ILE A 82 -0.27 12.15 -2.66
CA ILE A 82 0.60 12.65 -3.72
C ILE A 82 0.81 11.60 -4.82
N VAL A 83 0.88 10.32 -4.45
CA VAL A 83 0.89 9.20 -5.41
C VAL A 83 -0.38 9.22 -6.25
N MET A 84 -1.55 9.31 -5.61
CA MET A 84 -2.84 9.38 -6.33
C MET A 84 -2.90 10.58 -7.28
N ARG A 85 -2.43 11.74 -6.84
CA ARG A 85 -2.35 12.93 -7.70
C ARG A 85 -1.44 12.68 -8.91
N ALA A 86 -0.26 12.09 -8.70
CA ALA A 86 0.67 11.75 -9.77
C ALA A 86 0.04 10.78 -10.78
N LEU A 87 -0.52 9.66 -10.30
CA LEU A 87 -1.14 8.64 -11.15
C LEU A 87 -2.33 9.17 -11.96
N LEU A 88 -3.19 9.99 -11.36
CA LEU A 88 -4.37 10.54 -12.03
C LEU A 88 -4.05 11.71 -12.97
N SER A 89 -2.88 12.35 -12.83
CA SER A 89 -2.43 13.44 -13.72
C SER A 89 -1.86 12.95 -15.05
N VAL A 90 -1.46 11.68 -15.13
CA VAL A 90 -0.92 11.07 -16.34
C VAL A 90 -2.05 10.86 -17.35
N LYS A 91 -1.80 11.14 -18.63
CA LYS A 91 -2.76 10.79 -19.69
C LYS A 91 -2.68 9.29 -19.97
N GLN A 92 -3.81 8.63 -20.22
CA GLN A 92 -3.86 7.19 -20.51
C GLN A 92 -2.87 6.76 -21.61
N ALA A 93 -2.71 7.57 -22.66
CA ALA A 93 -1.77 7.31 -23.75
C ALA A 93 -0.28 7.30 -23.34
N GLN A 94 0.07 7.87 -22.19
CA GLN A 94 1.44 7.94 -21.68
C GLN A 94 1.77 6.83 -20.68
N VAL A 95 0.75 6.18 -20.11
CA VAL A 95 0.89 5.16 -19.05
C VAL A 95 1.82 4.02 -19.51
N GLU A 96 1.59 3.48 -20.70
CA GLU A 96 2.39 2.37 -21.23
C GLU A 96 3.89 2.72 -21.35
N GLY A 97 4.18 3.94 -21.83
CA GLY A 97 5.57 4.42 -21.97
C GLY A 97 6.27 4.57 -20.63
N ILE A 98 5.55 5.04 -19.60
CA ILE A 98 6.09 5.16 -18.23
C ILE A 98 6.35 3.77 -17.65
N VAL A 99 5.40 2.84 -17.74
CA VAL A 99 5.54 1.49 -17.18
C VAL A 99 6.72 0.74 -17.80
N LYS A 100 6.93 0.88 -19.12
CA LYS A 100 8.09 0.29 -19.82
C LYS A 100 9.44 0.85 -19.37
N ALA A 101 9.47 2.09 -18.89
CA ALA A 101 10.69 2.76 -18.45
C ALA A 101 11.03 2.53 -16.97
N LEU A 102 10.13 1.92 -16.21
CA LEU A 102 10.37 1.45 -14.84
C LEU A 102 11.08 0.10 -14.86
N ASP A 103 11.85 -0.21 -13.82
CA ASP A 103 12.41 -1.55 -13.61
C ASP A 103 11.36 -2.53 -13.04
N SER A 104 11.73 -3.81 -12.86
CA SER A 104 10.80 -4.83 -12.34
C SER A 104 10.29 -4.51 -10.94
N ASP A 105 11.17 -4.01 -10.08
CA ASP A 105 10.90 -3.80 -8.67
C ASP A 105 9.99 -2.58 -8.51
N GLN A 106 10.30 -1.50 -9.23
CA GLN A 106 9.46 -0.30 -9.35
C GLN A 106 8.05 -0.63 -9.85
N ARG A 107 7.91 -1.52 -10.84
CA ARG A 107 6.58 -1.95 -11.31
C ARG A 107 5.80 -2.72 -10.24
N ASP A 108 6.47 -3.54 -9.43
CA ASP A 108 5.82 -4.23 -8.31
C ASP A 108 5.41 -3.25 -7.21
N ILE A 109 6.25 -2.25 -6.90
CA ILE A 109 5.92 -1.18 -5.94
C ILE A 109 4.72 -0.37 -6.45
N LEU A 110 4.73 -0.03 -7.74
CA LEU A 110 3.63 0.68 -8.38
C LEU A 110 2.33 -0.11 -8.34
N MET A 111 2.39 -1.43 -8.56
CA MET A 111 1.22 -2.30 -8.43
C MET A 111 0.63 -2.25 -7.02
N ARG A 112 1.47 -2.23 -5.97
CA ARG A 112 0.98 -2.05 -4.59
C ARG A 112 0.23 -0.73 -4.40
N TYR A 113 0.77 0.38 -4.92
CA TYR A 113 0.09 1.67 -4.86
C TYR A 113 -1.23 1.69 -5.63
N VAL A 114 -1.33 0.98 -6.76
CA VAL A 114 -2.58 0.84 -7.50
C VAL A 114 -3.64 0.11 -6.67
N TYR A 115 -3.29 -1.03 -6.05
CA TYR A 115 -4.20 -1.75 -5.16
C TYR A 115 -4.60 -0.91 -3.94
N LYS A 116 -3.65 -0.15 -3.37
CA LYS A 116 -3.93 0.80 -2.30
C LYS A 116 -4.90 1.90 -2.74
N GLY A 117 -4.76 2.38 -3.98
CA GLY A 117 -5.66 3.36 -4.58
C GLY A 117 -7.10 2.85 -4.70
N PHE A 118 -7.28 1.56 -4.97
CA PHE A 118 -8.61 0.95 -5.00
C PHE A 118 -9.30 0.89 -3.62
N GLU A 119 -8.56 0.98 -2.51
CA GLU A 119 -9.15 1.10 -1.18
C GLU A 119 -9.79 2.46 -0.92
N ILE A 120 -9.34 3.50 -1.63
CA ILE A 120 -9.76 4.90 -1.43
C ILE A 120 -10.32 5.45 -2.76
N PRO A 121 -11.50 4.96 -3.21
CA PRO A 121 -12.06 5.38 -4.48
C PRO A 121 -12.47 6.86 -4.42
N SER A 122 -12.02 7.63 -5.41
CA SER A 122 -12.55 8.95 -5.73
C SER A 122 -13.20 8.94 -7.12
N GLU A 123 -14.05 9.93 -7.41
CA GLU A 123 -14.76 10.01 -8.69
C GLU A 123 -13.79 9.96 -9.88
N GLY A 124 -14.02 9.01 -10.81
CA GLY A 124 -13.17 8.81 -11.99
C GLY A 124 -11.82 8.14 -11.75
N SER A 125 -11.41 7.89 -10.50
CA SER A 125 -10.09 7.30 -10.19
C SER A 125 -9.98 5.84 -10.58
N SER A 126 -10.98 5.00 -10.29
CA SER A 126 -10.90 3.55 -10.49
C SER A 126 -10.70 3.19 -11.96
N GLY A 127 -11.36 3.88 -12.89
CA GLY A 127 -11.16 3.66 -14.33
C GLY A 127 -9.73 3.98 -14.76
N HIS A 128 -9.14 5.03 -14.21
CA HIS A 128 -7.76 5.40 -14.50
C HIS A 128 -6.75 4.42 -13.89
N LEU A 129 -6.99 3.99 -12.65
CA LEU A 129 -6.17 2.98 -11.97
C LEU A 129 -6.25 1.61 -12.66
N LEU A 130 -7.38 1.24 -13.26
CA LEU A 130 -7.50 0.03 -14.07
C LEU A 130 -6.60 0.06 -15.32
N VAL A 131 -6.42 1.23 -15.94
CA VAL A 131 -5.46 1.40 -17.06
C VAL A 131 -4.03 1.20 -16.57
N TRP A 132 -3.67 1.75 -15.41
CA TRP A 132 -2.36 1.50 -14.79
C TRP A 132 -2.16 0.00 -14.51
N HIS A 133 -3.13 -0.64 -13.88
CA HIS A 133 -3.10 -2.06 -13.58
C HIS A 133 -2.89 -2.91 -14.84
N GLU A 134 -3.68 -2.67 -15.90
CA GLU A 134 -3.57 -3.35 -17.19
C GLU A 134 -2.16 -3.25 -17.75
N LYS A 135 -1.58 -2.05 -17.81
CA LYS A 135 -0.24 -1.84 -18.40
C LYS A 135 0.88 -2.43 -17.56
N ILE A 136 0.78 -2.41 -16.23
CA ILE A 136 1.74 -3.11 -15.37
C ILE A 136 1.63 -4.62 -15.56
N TYR A 137 0.42 -5.15 -15.67
CA TYR A 137 0.17 -6.57 -15.92
C TYR A 137 0.69 -7.02 -17.29
N GLU A 138 0.51 -6.23 -18.35
CA GLU A 138 1.07 -6.54 -19.68
C GLU A 138 2.60 -6.68 -19.65
N GLN A 139 3.29 -5.86 -18.83
CA GLN A 139 4.76 -5.89 -18.75
C GLN A 139 5.33 -6.90 -17.74
N SER A 140 4.62 -7.16 -16.63
CA SER A 140 5.15 -7.96 -15.50
C SER A 140 4.41 -9.28 -15.28
N GLY A 141 3.31 -9.49 -16.00
CA GLY A 141 2.42 -10.65 -15.86
C GLY A 141 1.74 -10.73 -14.49
N VAL A 142 1.21 -11.91 -14.19
CA VAL A 142 0.49 -12.19 -12.93
C VAL A 142 1.40 -12.12 -11.69
N GLY A 143 2.71 -12.25 -11.87
CA GLY A 143 3.68 -12.27 -10.77
C GLY A 143 3.67 -11.01 -9.93
N SER A 144 3.47 -9.83 -10.54
CA SER A 144 3.38 -8.56 -9.82
C SER A 144 2.16 -8.52 -8.91
N ILE A 145 1.02 -9.00 -9.39
CA ILE A 145 -0.23 -9.11 -8.61
C ILE A 145 -0.06 -10.07 -7.44
N VAL A 146 0.48 -11.28 -7.69
CA VAL A 146 0.69 -12.28 -6.64
C VAL A 146 1.56 -11.73 -5.53
N ARG A 147 2.65 -11.02 -5.88
CA ARG A 147 3.53 -10.38 -4.89
C ARG A 147 2.81 -9.34 -4.05
N VAL A 148 1.86 -8.57 -4.62
CA VAL A 148 1.01 -7.66 -3.84
C VAL A 148 0.08 -8.42 -2.90
N LEU A 149 -0.60 -9.46 -3.39
CA LEU A 149 -1.56 -10.23 -2.60
C LEU A 149 -0.91 -11.03 -1.45
N THR A 150 0.35 -11.42 -1.62
CA THR A 150 1.13 -12.11 -0.58
C THR A 150 1.97 -11.16 0.27
N ASP A 151 1.90 -9.84 0.04
CA ASP A 151 2.66 -8.87 0.82
C ASP A 151 2.07 -8.73 2.22
N ARG A 152 2.79 -9.26 3.21
CA ARG A 152 2.34 -9.32 4.60
C ARG A 152 2.43 -7.95 5.29
N LYS A 153 3.25 -7.03 4.79
CA LYS A 153 3.35 -5.65 5.33
C LYS A 153 2.06 -4.86 5.11
N GLN A 154 1.28 -5.21 4.08
CA GLN A 154 -0.05 -4.62 3.84
C GLN A 154 -1.15 -5.28 4.68
N ALA A 155 -1.06 -6.60 4.90
CA ALA A 155 -2.10 -7.38 5.57
C ALA A 155 -2.24 -7.04 7.08
N GLN A 156 -1.13 -6.79 7.78
CA GLN A 156 -1.12 -6.60 9.23
C GLN A 156 -1.80 -5.32 9.73
N ILE A 157 -1.93 -4.30 8.87
CA ILE A 157 -2.43 -3.00 9.34
C ILE A 157 -3.95 -2.93 9.31
N ARG A 158 -4.62 -3.88 8.65
CA ARG A 158 -6.09 -3.98 8.64
C ARG A 158 -6.65 -4.69 9.89
N THR A 159 -5.84 -5.49 10.57
CA THR A 159 -6.28 -6.29 11.73
C THR A 159 -6.18 -5.54 13.06
N LEU A 160 -5.53 -4.37 13.10
CA LEU A 160 -5.34 -3.56 14.31
C LEU A 160 -6.38 -2.43 14.49
N SER A 161 -7.34 -2.29 13.57
CA SER A 161 -8.35 -1.21 13.58
C SER A 161 -9.76 -1.68 13.97
N THR A 162 -9.89 -2.74 14.77
CA THR A 162 -11.17 -3.15 15.38
C THR A 162 -11.02 -3.17 16.89
#